data_AF-A0A1G8NDX7-F1
#
_entry.id   AF-A0A1G8NDX7-F1
#
_cell.length_a   1.000
_cell.length_b   1.000
_cell.length_c   1.000
_cell.angle_alpha   90.00
_cell.angle_beta   90.00
_cell.angle_gamma   90.00
#
_symmetry.space_group_name_H-M   'P 1'
#
loop_
_entity.id
_entity.type
_entity.pdbx_description
1 polymer ?
#
loop_
_entity_poly.entity_id
_entity_poly.type
_entity_poly.pdbx_seq_one_letter_code
_entity_poly.pdbx_strand_id
1 'polypeptide(L)' 'MMVTTNDRMIKDLIDFYRRWPEMRLQAQSLQARPDIGDAQREVLKWMIRVVDRVGPSDLSEEV' A
#
# COMPACT_ATOMS: atom_id res chain seq x y z
N MET A 1 -6.35 -16.82 22.93
CA MET A 1 -5.09 -16.34 22.31
C MET A 1 -5.36 -14.96 21.74
N MET A 2 -4.72 -13.92 22.29
CA MET A 2 -4.81 -12.56 21.75
C MET A 2 -3.77 -12.45 20.63
N VAL A 3 -4.22 -12.27 19.39
CA VAL A 3 -3.34 -11.93 18.26
C VAL A 3 -2.79 -10.54 18.57
N THR A 4 -1.53 -10.49 18.98
CA THR A 4 -0.82 -9.23 19.21
C THR A 4 -0.65 -8.52 17.86
N THR A 5 -1.17 -7.30 17.77
CA THR A 5 -1.20 -6.43 16.59
C THR A 5 0.19 -5.92 16.16
N ASN A 6 1.26 -6.67 16.44
CA ASN A 6 2.65 -6.21 16.28
C ASN A 6 3.40 -6.86 15.10
N ASP A 7 2.78 -7.80 14.38
CA ASP A 7 3.35 -8.48 13.20
C ASP A 7 3.06 -7.74 11.87
N ARG A 8 2.47 -6.54 11.94
CA ARG A 8 2.08 -5.73 10.76
C ARG A 8 2.83 -4.40 10.63
N MET A 9 3.86 -4.15 11.43
CA MET A 9 4.73 -2.99 11.17
C MET A 9 5.57 -3.28 9.94
N ILE A 10 5.29 -2.55 8.86
CA ILE A 10 6.20 -2.39 7.74
C ILE A 10 7.48 -1.77 8.31
N LYS A 11 8.56 -2.54 8.36
CA LYS A 11 9.83 -2.07 8.94
C LYS A 11 10.60 -1.17 7.98
N ASP A 12 10.56 -1.51 6.69
CA ASP A 12 11.36 -0.89 5.66
C ASP A 12 10.58 -0.82 4.34
N LEU A 13 11.02 0.04 3.43
CA LEU A 13 10.42 0.20 2.10
C LEU A 13 10.47 -1.11 1.29
N ILE A 14 11.51 -1.92 1.49
CA ILE A 14 11.63 -3.25 0.87
C ILE A 14 10.56 -4.22 1.42
N ASP A 15 10.28 -4.18 2.73
CA ASP A 15 9.23 -5.01 3.35
C ASP A 15 7.85 -4.58 2.85
N PHE A 16 7.62 -3.27 2.73
CA PHE A 16 6.42 -2.72 2.10
C PHE A 16 6.25 -3.20 0.68
N TYR A 17 7.31 -3.12 -0.13
CA TYR A 17 7.25 -3.49 -1.54
C TYR A 17 6.98 -4.98 -1.74
N ARG A 18 7.59 -5.84 -0.92
CA ARG A 18 7.31 -7.29 -0.92
C ARG A 18 5.85 -7.59 -0.59
N ARG A 19 5.24 -6.81 0.30
CA ARG A 19 3.85 -6.98 0.76
C ARG A 19 2.84 -6.19 -0.08
N TRP A 20 3.32 -5.31 -0.95
CA TRP A 20 2.49 -4.45 -1.79
C TRP A 20 1.50 -5.24 -2.64
N PRO A 21 1.81 -6.40 -3.25
CA PRO A 21 0.82 -7.17 -4.01
C PRO A 21 -0.44 -7.51 -3.21
N GLU A 22 -0.30 -7.91 -1.95
CA GLU A 22 -1.44 -8.19 -1.05
C GLU A 22 -2.12 -6.91 -0.57
N MET A 23 -1.34 -5.89 -0.20
CA MET A 23 -1.88 -4.61 0.28
C MET A 23 -2.61 -3.84 -0.83
N ARG A 24 -2.18 -3.98 -2.08
CA ARG A 24 -2.79 -3.39 -3.28
C ARG A 24 -4.21 -3.91 -3.48
N LEU A 25 -4.46 -5.20 -3.23
CA LEU A 25 -5.80 -5.78 -3.28
C LEU A 25 -6.71 -5.20 -2.19
N GLN A 26 -6.17 -5.00 -0.99
CA GLN A 26 -6.90 -4.36 0.11
C GLN A 26 -7.21 -2.89 -0.20
N ALA A 27 -6.23 -2.16 -0.76
CA ALA A 27 -6.40 -0.76 -1.17
C ALA A 27 -7.43 -0.61 -2.31
N GLN A 28 -7.42 -1.52 -3.29
CA GLN A 28 -8.46 -1.55 -4.34
C GLN A 28 -9.84 -1.89 -3.78
N SER A 29 -9.91 -2.83 -2.82
CA SER A 29 -11.17 -3.17 -2.15
C SER A 29 -11.71 -1.98 -1.36
N LEU A 30 -10.84 -1.22 -0.67
CA LEU A 30 -11.19 0.03 0.00
C LEU A 30 -11.69 1.06 -1.02
N GLN A 31 -10.98 1.24 -2.13
CA GLN A 31 -11.41 2.14 -3.20
C GLN A 31 -12.80 1.78 -3.72
N ALA A 32 -13.13 0.50 -3.85
CA ALA A 32 -14.41 0.03 -4.36
C ALA A 32 -15.59 0.27 -3.40
N ARG A 33 -15.32 0.60 -2.13
CA ARG A 33 -16.38 0.81 -1.13
C ARG A 33 -17.28 1.99 -1.48
N PRO A 34 -18.61 1.86 -1.33
CA PRO A 34 -19.56 2.93 -1.64
C PRO A 34 -19.55 4.06 -0.61
N ASP A 35 -18.97 3.85 0.58
CA ASP A 35 -18.84 4.87 1.63
C ASP A 35 -17.68 5.86 1.43
N ILE A 36 -16.80 5.59 0.45
CA ILE A 36 -15.71 6.50 0.11
C ILE A 36 -16.18 7.42 -1.03
N GLY A 37 -16.21 8.72 -0.76
CA GLY A 37 -16.59 9.74 -1.74
C GLY A 37 -15.58 9.85 -2.89
N ASP A 38 -16.00 10.44 -4.01
CA ASP A 38 -15.22 10.52 -5.24
C ASP A 38 -13.82 11.14 -5.05
N ALA A 39 -13.72 12.22 -4.28
CA ALA A 39 -12.44 12.87 -4.00
C ALA A 39 -11.45 11.94 -3.25
N GLN A 40 -11.93 11.17 -2.27
CA GLN A 40 -11.12 10.24 -1.51
C GLN A 40 -10.73 9.02 -2.36
N ARG A 41 -11.64 8.58 -3.23
CA ARG A 41 -11.40 7.52 -4.22
C ARG A 41 -10.31 7.89 -5.21
N GLU A 42 -10.28 9.15 -5.65
CA GLU A 42 -9.22 9.68 -6.53
C GLU A 42 -7.88 9.75 -5.82
N VAL A 43 -7.83 10.24 -4.57
CA VAL A 43 -6.59 10.25 -3.78
C VAL A 43 -6.05 8.82 -3.62
N LEU A 44 -6.91 7.85 -3.25
CA LEU A 44 -6.52 6.45 -3.12
C LEU A 44 -6.00 5.87 -4.45
N LYS A 45 -6.63 6.23 -5.58
CA LYS A 45 -6.18 5.83 -6.92
C LYS A 45 -4.76 6.28 -7.20
N TRP A 46 -4.48 7.56 -6.91
CA TRP A 46 -3.17 8.14 -7.13
C TRP A 46 -2.12 7.55 -6.19
N MET A 47 -2.47 7.30 -4.93
CA MET A 47 -1.59 6.58 -4.00
C MET A 47 -1.22 5.18 -4.52
N ILE A 48 -2.20 4.39 -4.98
CA ILE A 48 -1.95 3.08 -5.58
C ILE A 48 -1.01 3.21 -6.78
N ARG A 49 -1.26 4.17 -7.69
CA ARG A 49 -0.41 4.39 -8.88
C ARG A 49 1.01 4.81 -8.56
N VAL A 50 1.21 5.65 -7.55
CA VAL A 50 2.55 6.07 -7.12
C VAL A 50 3.34 4.85 -6.67
N VAL A 51 2.75 4.01 -5.80
CA VAL A 51 3.42 2.81 -5.30
C VAL A 51 3.61 1.75 -6.38
N ASP A 52 2.66 1.61 -7.32
CA ASP A 52 2.78 0.70 -8.49
C ASP A 52 3.94 1.12 -9.42
N ARG A 53 4.28 2.42 -9.42
CA ARG A 53 5.39 2.99 -10.20
C ARG A 53 6.74 2.87 -9.50
N VAL A 54 6.77 2.77 -8.17
CA VAL A 54 7.99 2.47 -7.42
C VAL A 54 8.46 1.08 -7.87
N GLY A 55 9.55 1.03 -8.63
CA GLY A 55 10.17 -0.22 -9.07
C GLY A 55 11.25 -0.69 -8.10
N PRO A 56 11.76 -1.92 -8.25
CA PRO A 56 12.93 -2.36 -7.49
C PRO A 56 14.15 -1.44 -7.65
N SER A 57 14.23 -0.70 -8.77
CA SER A 57 15.26 0.32 -9.02
C SER A 57 15.14 1.57 -8.14
N ASP A 58 13.92 1.97 -7.73
CA ASP A 58 13.70 3.07 -6.78
C ASP A 58 14.08 2.67 -5.35
N LEU A 59 14.05 1.37 -5.04
CA LEU A 59 14.41 0.83 -3.72
C LEU A 59 15.93 0.80 -3.48
N SER A 60 16.74 1.06 -4.51
CA SER A 60 18.20 0.93 -4.46
C SER A 60 18.95 2.26 -4.47
N GLU A 61 18.26 3.41 -4.44
CA GLU A 61 18.94 4.71 -4.26
C GLU A 61 19.18 5.01 -2.78
N GLU A 62 20.13 4.27 -2.19
CA GLU A 62 21.00 4.85 -1.15
C GLU A 62 22.25 5.39 -1.87
N VAL A 63 22.36 6.72 -1.94
CA VAL A 63 23.62 7.46 -2.17
C VAL A 63 24.15 8.02 -0.86
#